data_AF-A0A961T8B7-F1
#
_entry.id   AF-A0A961T8B7-F1
#
_cell.length_a   1.000
_cell.length_b   1.000
_cell.length_c   1.000
_cell.angle_alpha   90.00
_cell.angle_beta   90.00
_cell.angle_gamma   90.00
#
_symmetry.space_group_name_H-M   'P 1'
#
loop_
_entity.id
_entity.type
_entity.pdbx_description
1 polymer ?
#
loop_
_entity_poly.entity_id
_entity_poly.type
_entity_poly.pdbx_seq_one_letter_code
_entity_poly.pdbx_strand_id
1 'polypeptide(L)'
;PNAFGFGLPATADALTKALAEVPLARTHLRLDLHPHSRASVDWLVHILSQRKIDPSRLDVSFGIDPAATFAGTGRLRMSIEAMLASMPQSLAQFFALGVPGILLEADGRVFHNAGATAEQELGIMLASAKTYLRMFEEARQPVLYAAAHIGFALSVDQVHARSVAKFSALRSLWSRLLAGYSVPDMPAVIHAETSYRMLTARDPDTNILRNAMACFSAMRAGADTISVIPHTQPRGLPDAQARRIARNTPVMLQQEGNVYLPAGALTTSSDIETLAGSMAAAAWSEYERIEAEGGVLRSVLDGKVQQRISEARETAATRLRKGKPPIIGTTRYPTGEQPDATRPPAQIDTAPAEGTIFCEQLPILRLDEMLDEAA
;
A
#
# COMPACT_ATOMS: atom_id res chain seq x y z
N PRO A 1 2.94 -8.41 -4.62
CA PRO A 1 1.74 -7.93 -5.37
C PRO A 1 1.95 -6.53 -5.98
N ASN A 2 2.54 -5.60 -5.22
CA ASN A 2 2.62 -4.18 -5.59
C ASN A 2 3.66 -3.82 -6.66
N ALA A 3 4.47 -4.77 -7.12
CA ALA A 3 5.42 -4.54 -8.22
C ALA A 3 4.77 -4.68 -9.61
N PHE A 4 3.47 -5.03 -9.69
CA PHE A 4 2.72 -5.22 -10.94
C PHE A 4 3.43 -6.13 -11.97
N GLY A 5 4.14 -7.15 -11.47
CA GLY A 5 4.89 -8.11 -12.29
C GLY A 5 6.32 -7.71 -12.65
N PHE A 6 6.81 -6.55 -12.19
CA PHE A 6 8.15 -6.03 -12.49
C PHE A 6 9.06 -5.93 -11.25
N GLY A 7 8.92 -6.88 -10.32
CA GLY A 7 9.76 -6.95 -9.13
C GLY A 7 11.20 -7.34 -9.45
N LEU A 8 12.12 -7.03 -8.54
CA LEU A 8 13.48 -7.56 -8.60
C LEU A 8 13.49 -9.05 -8.23
N PRO A 9 14.43 -9.85 -8.78
CA PRO A 9 14.63 -11.24 -8.33
C PRO A 9 14.82 -11.32 -6.82
N ALA A 10 14.21 -12.30 -6.17
CA ALA A 10 14.27 -12.50 -4.72
C ALA A 10 15.62 -13.12 -4.28
N THR A 11 16.73 -12.40 -4.49
CA THR A 11 18.09 -12.86 -4.17
C THR A 11 18.91 -11.75 -3.49
N ALA A 12 19.88 -12.15 -2.65
CA ALA A 12 20.80 -11.22 -2.00
C ALA A 12 21.63 -10.40 -3.00
N ASP A 13 22.04 -11.01 -4.12
CA ASP A 13 22.80 -10.35 -5.19
C ASP A 13 21.99 -9.25 -5.87
N ALA A 14 20.70 -9.51 -6.18
CA ALA A 14 19.82 -8.49 -6.76
C ALA A 14 19.64 -7.29 -5.82
N LEU A 15 19.43 -7.52 -4.52
CA LEU A 15 19.33 -6.44 -3.53
C LEU A 15 20.65 -5.67 -3.40
N THR A 16 21.78 -6.38 -3.35
CA THR A 16 23.11 -5.77 -3.24
C THR A 16 23.42 -4.87 -4.43
N LYS A 17 23.11 -5.33 -5.65
CA LYS A 17 23.26 -4.57 -6.89
C LYS A 17 22.35 -3.34 -6.90
N ALA A 18 21.07 -3.51 -6.53
CA ALA A 18 20.10 -2.41 -6.50
C ALA A 18 20.50 -1.30 -5.53
N LEU A 19 21.13 -1.66 -4.40
CA LEU A 19 21.56 -0.70 -3.38
C LEU A 19 23.01 -0.24 -3.56
N ALA A 20 23.75 -0.70 -4.57
CA ALA A 20 25.20 -0.48 -4.73
C ALA A 20 25.62 0.99 -4.54
N GLU A 21 24.90 1.90 -5.19
CA GLU A 21 25.22 3.34 -5.22
C GLU A 21 24.28 4.19 -4.35
N VAL A 22 23.43 3.56 -3.52
CA VAL A 22 22.47 4.27 -2.67
C VAL A 22 23.13 4.68 -1.35
N PRO A 23 23.11 5.98 -0.98
CA PRO A 23 23.62 6.45 0.31
C PRO A 23 22.61 6.16 1.43
N LEU A 24 22.62 4.92 1.93
CA LEU A 24 21.63 4.38 2.87
C LEU A 24 21.49 5.19 4.18
N ALA A 25 22.56 5.81 4.68
CA ALA A 25 22.51 6.61 5.91
C ALA A 25 21.89 8.02 5.73
N ARG A 26 21.45 8.37 4.52
CA ARG A 26 20.88 9.69 4.18
C ARG A 26 19.64 9.58 3.28
N THR A 27 19.16 8.36 3.05
CA THR A 27 18.07 8.08 2.12
C THR A 27 17.05 7.23 2.83
N HIS A 28 15.81 7.71 2.91
CA HIS A 28 14.70 6.86 3.34
C HIS A 28 14.57 5.68 2.37
N LEU A 29 14.70 4.46 2.87
CA LEU A 29 14.60 3.23 2.09
C LEU A 29 13.25 2.56 2.36
N ARG A 30 12.40 2.49 1.34
CA ARG A 30 11.18 1.68 1.38
C ARG A 30 11.35 0.41 0.57
N LEU A 31 10.96 -0.72 1.14
CA LEU A 31 10.96 -2.03 0.50
C LEU A 31 9.51 -2.55 0.42
N ASP A 32 9.07 -2.95 -0.77
CA ASP A 32 7.87 -3.77 -0.94
C ASP A 32 8.35 -5.22 -1.09
N LEU A 33 8.35 -5.97 0.02
CA LEU A 33 9.00 -7.27 0.07
C LEU A 33 8.26 -8.34 -0.72
N HIS A 34 9.04 -9.25 -1.30
CA HIS A 34 8.49 -10.42 -1.94
C HIS A 34 7.91 -11.34 -0.86
N PRO A 35 6.79 -12.04 -1.12
CA PRO A 35 6.26 -13.07 -0.22
C PRO A 35 7.30 -14.14 0.15
N HIS A 36 8.34 -14.24 -0.70
CA HIS A 36 9.42 -15.19 -0.54
C HIS A 36 10.56 -14.78 0.42
N SER A 37 10.61 -13.52 0.86
CA SER A 37 11.88 -12.91 1.25
C SER A 37 11.93 -12.37 2.69
N ARG A 38 11.55 -13.17 3.70
CA ARG A 38 11.94 -12.90 5.11
C ARG A 38 13.45 -12.67 5.22
N ALA A 39 14.22 -13.37 4.39
CA ALA A 39 15.66 -13.21 4.22
C ALA A 39 16.10 -11.82 3.73
N SER A 40 15.22 -10.98 3.15
CA SER A 40 15.60 -9.63 2.73
C SER A 40 16.02 -8.73 3.87
N VAL A 41 15.43 -8.92 5.06
CA VAL A 41 15.88 -8.20 6.27
C VAL A 41 17.32 -8.61 6.58
N ASP A 42 17.60 -9.91 6.60
CA ASP A 42 18.95 -10.44 6.85
C ASP A 42 19.95 -9.98 5.78
N TRP A 43 19.54 -9.95 4.51
CA TRP A 43 20.38 -9.46 3.41
C TRP A 43 20.67 -7.97 3.56
N LEU A 44 19.68 -7.16 3.95
CA LEU A 44 19.90 -5.75 4.23
C LEU A 44 20.88 -5.58 5.39
N VAL A 45 20.69 -6.30 6.50
CA VAL A 45 21.62 -6.29 7.64
C VAL A 45 23.04 -6.68 7.21
N HIS A 46 23.18 -7.69 6.35
CA HIS A 46 24.47 -8.07 5.79
C HIS A 46 25.10 -6.94 4.96
N ILE A 47 24.33 -6.27 4.11
CA ILE A 47 24.79 -5.12 3.32
C ILE A 47 25.27 -3.98 4.25
N LEU A 48 24.56 -3.69 5.34
CA LEU A 48 24.96 -2.67 6.31
C LEU A 48 26.28 -3.02 7.00
N SER A 49 26.43 -4.28 7.42
CA SER A 49 27.66 -4.78 8.04
C SER A 49 28.86 -4.64 7.09
N GLN A 50 28.71 -5.07 5.82
CA GLN A 50 29.75 -4.95 4.79
C GLN A 50 30.15 -3.49 4.54
N ARG A 51 29.17 -2.58 4.56
CA ARG A 51 29.39 -1.14 4.35
C ARG A 51 29.75 -0.38 5.62
N LYS A 52 29.84 -1.05 6.77
CA LYS A 52 30.08 -0.46 8.10
C LYS A 52 29.12 0.69 8.43
N ILE A 53 27.85 0.53 8.06
CA ILE A 53 26.79 1.50 8.35
C ILE A 53 26.15 1.12 9.68
N ASP A 54 26.07 2.09 10.59
CA ASP A 54 25.35 1.95 11.85
C ASP A 54 23.83 1.80 11.58
N PRO A 55 23.20 0.68 12.00
CA PRO A 55 21.77 0.46 11.80
C PRO A 55 20.88 1.56 12.42
N SER A 56 21.35 2.23 13.48
CA SER A 56 20.61 3.32 14.14
C SER A 56 20.50 4.58 13.28
N ARG A 57 21.30 4.69 12.22
CA ARG A 57 21.29 5.81 11.27
C ARG A 57 20.43 5.55 10.04
N LEU A 58 19.75 4.40 9.98
CA LEU A 58 18.84 4.11 8.89
C LEU A 58 17.52 4.83 9.07
N ASP A 59 16.87 5.05 7.94
CA ASP A 59 15.47 5.42 7.87
C ASP A 59 14.85 4.45 6.86
N VAL A 60 14.08 3.47 7.35
CA VAL A 60 13.66 2.32 6.55
C VAL A 60 12.22 1.90 6.84
N SER A 61 11.51 1.51 5.78
CA SER A 61 10.20 0.87 5.85
C SER A 61 10.28 -0.48 5.14
N PHE A 62 10.06 -1.58 5.86
CA PHE A 62 10.20 -2.94 5.33
C PHE A 62 8.96 -3.43 4.56
N GLY A 63 7.82 -2.74 4.65
CA GLY A 63 6.60 -3.09 3.92
C GLY A 63 6.09 -4.51 4.18
N ILE A 64 6.37 -5.07 5.36
CA ILE A 64 5.93 -6.43 5.72
C ILE A 64 4.46 -6.37 6.11
N ASP A 65 3.62 -6.95 5.25
CA ASP A 65 2.21 -7.19 5.54
C ASP A 65 1.84 -8.66 5.24
N PRO A 66 1.71 -9.51 6.27
CA PRO A 66 1.25 -10.88 6.08
C PRO A 66 -0.16 -11.00 5.49
N ALA A 67 -1.07 -10.09 5.84
CA ALA A 67 -2.47 -10.12 5.40
C ALA A 67 -2.59 -9.70 3.93
N ALA A 68 -2.00 -8.57 3.55
CA ALA A 68 -1.98 -8.14 2.16
C ALA A 68 -1.16 -9.09 1.27
N THR A 69 -0.08 -9.68 1.81
CA THR A 69 0.67 -10.75 1.11
C THR A 69 -0.22 -11.96 0.87
N PHE A 70 -0.93 -12.44 1.89
CA PHE A 70 -1.79 -13.61 1.76
C PHE A 70 -2.90 -13.35 0.74
N ALA A 71 -3.65 -12.26 0.92
CA ALA A 71 -4.77 -11.91 0.05
C ALA A 71 -4.32 -11.64 -1.40
N GLY A 72 -3.20 -10.94 -1.59
CA GLY A 72 -2.72 -10.58 -2.93
C GLY A 72 -2.01 -11.69 -3.69
N THR A 73 -1.55 -12.75 -3.02
CA THR A 73 -0.86 -13.89 -3.66
C THR A 73 -1.68 -15.17 -3.63
N GLY A 74 -2.76 -15.20 -2.84
CA GLY A 74 -3.60 -16.37 -2.62
C GLY A 74 -2.96 -17.44 -1.75
N ARG A 75 -1.79 -17.19 -1.12
CA ARG A 75 -1.07 -18.23 -0.36
C ARG A 75 -0.16 -17.70 0.75
N LEU A 76 0.06 -18.53 1.76
CA LEU A 76 1.14 -18.39 2.74
C LEU A 76 1.96 -19.67 2.77
N ARG A 77 3.26 -19.52 3.03
CA ARG A 77 4.21 -20.65 3.07
C ARG A 77 4.10 -21.53 4.29
N MET A 78 3.47 -21.05 5.34
CA MET A 78 3.25 -21.77 6.59
C MET A 78 1.86 -21.45 7.08
N SER A 79 1.35 -22.23 8.05
CA SER A 79 0.06 -21.92 8.66
C SER A 79 0.09 -20.57 9.39
N ILE A 80 -1.08 -19.99 9.63
CA ILE A 80 -1.20 -18.73 10.38
C ILE A 80 -0.58 -18.89 11.77
N GLU A 81 -0.84 -20.02 12.43
CA GLU A 81 -0.33 -20.35 13.76
C GLU A 81 1.18 -20.47 13.77
N ALA A 82 1.77 -21.16 12.79
CA ALA A 82 3.22 -21.29 12.66
C ALA A 82 3.89 -19.94 12.39
N MET A 83 3.26 -19.10 11.56
CA MET A 83 3.74 -17.75 11.29
C MET A 83 3.76 -16.91 12.57
N LEU A 84 2.63 -16.84 13.27
CA LEU A 84 2.48 -16.12 14.54
C LEU A 84 3.48 -16.63 15.59
N ALA A 85 3.61 -17.94 15.75
CA ALA A 85 4.56 -18.54 16.68
C ALA A 85 6.03 -18.20 16.37
N SER A 86 6.37 -17.95 15.10
CA SER A 86 7.73 -17.57 14.69
C SER A 86 8.02 -16.07 14.80
N MET A 87 7.00 -15.23 14.98
CA MET A 87 7.15 -13.77 15.02
C MET A 87 7.93 -13.27 16.25
N PRO A 88 7.66 -13.75 17.49
CA PRO A 88 8.36 -13.27 18.69
C PRO A 88 9.87 -13.21 18.56
N GLN A 89 10.48 -14.28 18.02
CA GLN A 89 11.93 -14.36 17.84
C GLN A 89 12.44 -13.34 16.83
N SER A 90 11.76 -13.18 15.68
CA SER A 90 12.19 -12.20 14.67
C SER A 90 11.96 -10.75 15.12
N LEU A 91 10.87 -10.48 15.83
CA LEU A 91 10.61 -9.15 16.37
C LEU A 91 11.67 -8.79 17.42
N ALA A 92 12.00 -9.71 18.33
CA ALA A 92 13.06 -9.50 19.31
C ALA A 92 14.43 -9.24 18.64
N GLN A 93 14.77 -10.01 17.60
CA GLN A 93 15.99 -9.78 16.83
C GLN A 93 15.99 -8.40 16.15
N PHE A 94 14.85 -7.99 15.57
CA PHE A 94 14.72 -6.66 14.96
C PHE A 94 14.94 -5.53 15.97
N PHE A 95 14.32 -5.60 17.15
CA PHE A 95 14.53 -4.62 18.22
C PHE A 95 16.00 -4.57 18.66
N ALA A 96 16.67 -5.72 18.74
CA ALA A 96 18.09 -5.77 19.11
C ALA A 96 19.01 -5.08 18.08
N LEU A 97 18.58 -4.94 16.82
CA LEU A 97 19.33 -4.19 15.80
C LEU A 97 19.25 -2.67 16.00
N GLY A 98 18.28 -2.18 16.76
CA GLY A 98 18.12 -0.75 17.03
C GLY A 98 17.82 0.09 15.78
N VAL A 99 17.18 -0.51 14.77
CA VAL A 99 16.83 0.17 13.51
C VAL A 99 15.59 1.05 13.72
N PRO A 100 15.68 2.39 13.55
CA PRO A 100 14.52 3.25 13.61
C PRO A 100 13.82 3.19 12.24
N GLY A 101 12.66 2.55 12.21
CA GLY A 101 11.94 2.32 10.95
C GLY A 101 10.65 1.54 11.11
N ILE A 102 9.84 1.52 10.05
CA ILE A 102 8.61 0.76 9.99
C ILE A 102 8.94 -0.69 9.65
N LEU A 103 8.62 -1.61 10.55
CA LEU A 103 8.81 -3.04 10.32
C LEU A 103 7.58 -3.66 9.66
N LEU A 104 6.44 -3.52 10.33
CA LEU A 104 5.17 -4.05 9.87
C LEU A 104 4.35 -2.90 9.30
N GLU A 105 3.74 -3.11 8.16
CA GLU A 105 2.99 -2.06 7.48
C GLU A 105 1.64 -2.58 7.05
N ALA A 106 0.57 -1.94 7.50
CA ALA A 106 -0.76 -2.30 7.04
C ALA A 106 -0.96 -1.74 5.62
N ASP A 107 -0.94 -2.62 4.63
CA ASP A 107 -0.94 -2.27 3.21
C ASP A 107 -2.35 -2.37 2.61
N GLY A 108 -3.00 -1.21 2.47
CA GLY A 108 -4.31 -1.08 1.85
C GLY A 108 -4.30 -1.26 0.33
N ARG A 109 -3.13 -1.14 -0.33
CA ARG A 109 -3.04 -1.07 -1.80
C ARG A 109 -3.53 -2.35 -2.48
N VAL A 110 -3.27 -3.51 -1.87
CA VAL A 110 -3.74 -4.81 -2.39
C VAL A 110 -5.27 -4.86 -2.44
N PHE A 111 -5.93 -4.44 -1.36
CA PHE A 111 -7.39 -4.45 -1.25
C PHE A 111 -8.03 -3.39 -2.16
N HIS A 112 -7.44 -2.18 -2.20
CA HIS A 112 -7.87 -1.11 -3.11
C HIS A 112 -7.80 -1.57 -4.57
N ASN A 113 -6.68 -2.13 -5.01
CA ASN A 113 -6.52 -2.60 -6.39
C ASN A 113 -7.48 -3.74 -6.74
N ALA A 114 -7.97 -4.49 -5.76
CA ALA A 114 -8.94 -5.55 -5.94
C ALA A 114 -10.40 -5.08 -6.02
N GLY A 115 -10.66 -3.79 -5.79
CA GLY A 115 -11.99 -3.20 -5.89
C GLY A 115 -12.62 -2.81 -4.54
N ALA A 116 -11.88 -2.87 -3.43
CA ALA A 116 -12.38 -2.43 -2.14
C ALA A 116 -12.82 -0.96 -2.16
N THR A 117 -13.85 -0.63 -1.38
CA THR A 117 -14.17 0.76 -1.07
C THR A 117 -13.11 1.38 -0.15
N ALA A 118 -13.09 2.70 -0.02
CA ALA A 118 -12.16 3.39 0.88
C ALA A 118 -12.37 2.97 2.34
N GLU A 119 -13.62 2.75 2.74
CA GLU A 119 -14.02 2.31 4.06
C GLU A 119 -13.54 0.87 4.33
N GLN A 120 -13.67 -0.02 3.33
CA GLN A 120 -13.18 -1.40 3.43
C GLN A 120 -11.65 -1.45 3.54
N GLU A 121 -10.95 -0.70 2.68
CA GLU A 121 -9.49 -0.58 2.73
C GLU A 121 -9.02 -0.15 4.13
N LEU A 122 -9.61 0.91 4.68
CA LEU A 122 -9.25 1.42 6.01
C LEU A 122 -9.59 0.43 7.14
N GLY A 123 -10.74 -0.25 7.09
CA GLY A 123 -11.13 -1.25 8.08
C GLY A 123 -10.20 -2.47 8.10
N ILE A 124 -9.81 -2.96 6.93
CA ILE A 124 -8.86 -4.07 6.78
C ILE A 124 -7.46 -3.66 7.25
N MET A 125 -7.01 -2.44 6.91
CA MET A 125 -5.74 -1.90 7.41
C MET A 125 -5.72 -1.83 8.94
N LEU A 126 -6.82 -1.39 9.56
CA LEU A 126 -6.92 -1.30 11.01
C LEU A 126 -6.89 -2.69 11.69
N ALA A 127 -7.58 -3.67 11.11
CA ALA A 127 -7.53 -5.06 11.58
C ALA A 127 -6.12 -5.67 11.45
N SER A 128 -5.39 -5.31 10.38
CA SER A 128 -3.99 -5.70 10.18
C SER A 128 -3.09 -5.05 11.23
N ALA A 129 -3.23 -3.76 11.46
CA ALA A 129 -2.48 -3.03 12.49
C ALA A 129 -2.72 -3.61 13.90
N LYS A 130 -3.96 -3.94 14.26
CA LYS A 130 -4.26 -4.64 15.52
C LYS A 130 -3.58 -6.00 15.62
N THR A 131 -3.59 -6.77 14.54
CA THR A 131 -2.89 -8.06 14.48
C THR A 131 -1.40 -7.87 14.76
N TYR A 132 -0.79 -6.81 14.24
CA TYR A 132 0.63 -6.50 14.50
C TYR A 132 0.90 -6.09 15.94
N LEU A 133 0.05 -5.25 16.53
CA LEU A 133 0.16 -4.91 17.95
C LEU A 133 0.14 -6.18 18.82
N ARG A 134 -0.78 -7.12 18.52
CA ARG A 134 -0.83 -8.43 19.20
C ARG A 134 0.43 -9.26 18.99
N MET A 135 1.01 -9.27 17.78
CA MET A 135 2.29 -9.97 17.52
C MET A 135 3.42 -9.40 18.39
N PHE A 136 3.47 -8.08 18.61
CA PHE A 136 4.44 -7.46 19.49
C PHE A 136 4.19 -7.77 20.98
N GLU A 137 2.93 -7.80 21.42
CA GLU A 137 2.57 -8.21 22.78
C GLU A 137 3.00 -9.65 23.07
N GLU A 138 2.75 -10.57 22.14
CA GLU A 138 3.19 -11.97 22.23
C GLU A 138 4.73 -12.09 22.24
N ALA A 139 5.42 -11.15 21.58
CA ALA A 139 6.87 -10.99 21.64
C ALA A 139 7.39 -10.34 22.94
N ARG A 140 6.50 -10.08 23.91
CA ARG A 140 6.78 -9.38 25.17
C ARG A 140 7.38 -7.99 24.98
N GLN A 141 7.04 -7.33 23.87
CA GLN A 141 7.42 -5.95 23.61
C GLN A 141 6.29 -5.01 24.07
N PRO A 142 6.59 -3.93 24.82
CA PRO A 142 5.57 -2.97 25.20
C PRO A 142 4.93 -2.32 23.96
N VAL A 143 3.59 -2.27 23.94
CA VAL A 143 2.80 -1.72 22.82
C VAL A 143 3.22 -0.29 22.47
N LEU A 144 3.57 0.52 23.47
CA LEU A 144 4.07 1.88 23.31
C LEU A 144 5.27 1.96 22.36
N TYR A 145 6.22 1.02 22.47
CA TYR A 145 7.40 0.99 21.59
C TYR A 145 7.09 0.32 20.26
N ALA A 146 6.24 -0.70 20.28
CA ALA A 146 5.80 -1.42 19.08
C ALA A 146 5.05 -0.53 18.08
N ALA A 147 4.19 0.36 18.58
CA ALA A 147 3.37 1.25 17.75
C ALA A 147 4.20 2.12 16.81
N ALA A 148 5.40 2.53 17.22
CA ALA A 148 6.31 3.32 16.39
C ALA A 148 6.92 2.55 15.21
N HIS A 149 6.81 1.21 15.22
CA HIS A 149 7.29 0.32 14.17
C HIS A 149 6.16 -0.22 13.27
N ILE A 150 4.94 0.32 13.40
CA ILE A 150 3.79 0.02 12.57
C ILE A 150 3.48 1.24 11.70
N GLY A 151 3.47 1.03 10.38
CA GLY A 151 3.12 2.05 9.40
C GLY A 151 1.94 1.63 8.54
N PHE A 152 1.58 2.50 7.58
CA PHE A 152 0.47 2.28 6.68
C PHE A 152 0.85 2.61 5.23
N ALA A 153 0.50 1.73 4.29
CA ALA A 153 0.59 2.03 2.86
C ALA A 153 -0.83 2.22 2.29
N LEU A 154 -1.12 3.42 1.81
CA LEU A 154 -2.46 3.85 1.40
C LEU A 154 -2.50 4.18 -0.09
N SER A 155 -3.55 3.73 -0.79
CA SER A 155 -3.79 4.12 -2.18
C SER A 155 -4.48 5.48 -2.27
N VAL A 156 -4.02 6.34 -3.19
CA VAL A 156 -4.57 7.69 -3.39
C VAL A 156 -5.03 7.84 -4.84
N ASP A 157 -6.28 8.25 -5.05
CA ASP A 157 -6.87 8.40 -6.37
C ASP A 157 -7.09 9.88 -6.75
N GLN A 158 -7.59 10.11 -7.96
CA GLN A 158 -7.83 11.45 -8.48
C GLN A 158 -9.02 12.19 -7.82
N VAL A 159 -9.81 11.52 -6.97
CA VAL A 159 -10.98 12.12 -6.32
C VAL A 159 -10.51 12.84 -5.06
N HIS A 160 -10.09 14.09 -5.22
CA HIS A 160 -9.42 14.89 -4.19
C HIS A 160 -10.06 14.82 -2.80
N ALA A 161 -11.35 15.17 -2.67
CA ALA A 161 -12.03 15.23 -1.38
C ALA A 161 -12.03 13.88 -0.65
N ARG A 162 -12.32 12.79 -1.38
CA ARG A 162 -12.31 11.42 -0.84
C ARG A 162 -10.89 11.01 -0.45
N SER A 163 -9.92 11.29 -1.32
CA SER A 163 -8.53 10.96 -1.09
C SER A 163 -7.96 11.69 0.13
N VAL A 164 -8.26 12.98 0.33
CA VAL A 164 -7.85 13.71 1.55
C VAL A 164 -8.57 13.17 2.80
N ALA A 165 -9.89 12.94 2.71
CA ALA A 165 -10.67 12.40 3.82
C ALA A 165 -10.17 11.04 4.33
N LYS A 166 -9.63 10.19 3.44
CA LYS A 166 -9.04 8.89 3.82
C LYS A 166 -7.90 9.02 4.83
N PHE A 167 -7.03 10.03 4.69
CA PHE A 167 -5.91 10.23 5.62
C PHE A 167 -6.41 10.66 6.99
N SER A 168 -7.33 11.64 7.05
CA SER A 168 -7.95 12.08 8.30
C SER A 168 -8.67 10.93 9.01
N ALA A 169 -9.42 10.11 8.24
CA ALA A 169 -10.08 8.92 8.75
C ALA A 169 -9.06 7.90 9.30
N LEU A 170 -8.00 7.59 8.56
CA LEU A 170 -6.95 6.67 9.00
C LEU A 170 -6.27 7.12 10.31
N ARG A 171 -5.90 8.40 10.40
CA ARG A 171 -5.26 8.97 11.60
C ARG A 171 -6.18 8.88 12.81
N SER A 172 -7.47 9.18 12.64
CA SER A 172 -8.50 9.05 13.69
C SER A 172 -8.70 7.60 14.13
N LEU A 173 -8.78 6.66 13.18
CA LEU A 173 -8.90 5.23 13.45
C LEU A 173 -7.69 4.69 14.21
N TRP A 174 -6.48 5.09 13.81
CA TRP A 174 -5.25 4.69 14.47
C TRP A 174 -5.17 5.20 15.91
N SER A 175 -5.46 6.49 16.12
CA SER A 175 -5.53 7.10 17.46
C SER A 175 -6.54 6.36 18.35
N ARG A 176 -7.73 6.05 17.80
CA ARG A 176 -8.77 5.28 18.52
C ARG A 176 -8.31 3.86 18.86
N LEU A 177 -7.59 3.19 17.97
CA LEU A 177 -7.05 1.86 18.24
C LEU A 177 -6.00 1.90 19.37
N LEU A 178 -5.05 2.84 19.30
CA LEU A 178 -4.02 3.04 20.33
C LEU A 178 -4.59 3.39 21.70
N ALA A 179 -5.64 4.20 21.75
CA ALA A 179 -6.35 4.52 22.99
C ALA A 179 -6.88 3.25 23.68
N GLY A 180 -7.31 2.24 22.91
CA GLY A 180 -7.71 0.93 23.44
C GLY A 180 -6.59 0.16 24.13
N TYR A 181 -5.33 0.48 23.81
CA TYR A 181 -4.12 -0.07 24.45
C TYR A 181 -3.53 0.85 25.52
N SER A 182 -4.20 1.94 25.88
CA SER A 182 -3.66 3.00 26.77
C SER A 182 -2.34 3.59 26.28
N VAL A 183 -2.10 3.57 24.96
CA VAL A 183 -0.95 4.22 24.33
C VAL A 183 -1.36 5.68 24.04
N PRO A 184 -0.54 6.69 24.42
CA PRO A 184 -0.78 8.08 24.06
C PRO A 184 -0.93 8.26 22.55
N ASP A 185 -1.59 9.35 22.14
CA ASP A 185 -1.75 9.64 20.72
C ASP A 185 -0.41 9.69 20.00
N MET A 186 -0.26 8.85 18.98
CA MET A 186 0.95 8.71 18.18
C MET A 186 0.56 8.87 16.71
N PRO A 187 1.25 9.74 15.95
CA PRO A 187 0.91 9.96 14.56
C PRO A 187 1.12 8.68 13.75
N ALA A 188 0.15 8.34 12.90
CA ALA A 188 0.31 7.29 11.90
C ALA A 188 1.38 7.71 10.88
N VAL A 189 2.36 6.83 10.62
CA VAL A 189 3.32 7.01 9.51
C VAL A 189 2.69 6.42 8.24
N ILE A 190 2.42 7.27 7.25
CA ILE A 190 1.65 6.90 6.06
C ILE A 190 2.51 7.06 4.80
N HIS A 191 2.77 5.95 4.13
CA HIS A 191 3.20 5.93 2.73
C HIS A 191 1.98 6.03 1.81
N ALA A 192 1.97 7.01 0.92
CA ALA A 192 0.93 7.19 -0.08
C ALA A 192 1.42 6.73 -1.46
N GLU A 193 0.68 5.83 -2.11
CA GLU A 193 0.93 5.46 -3.50
C GLU A 193 -0.24 5.91 -4.37
N THR A 194 0.04 6.53 -5.51
CA THR A 194 -1.02 6.84 -6.48
C THR A 194 -1.66 5.55 -6.99
N SER A 195 -2.98 5.51 -7.05
CA SER A 195 -3.79 4.35 -7.39
C SER A 195 -3.43 3.76 -8.76
N TYR A 196 -2.97 2.50 -8.81
CA TYR A 196 -2.87 1.77 -10.09
C TYR A 196 -4.25 1.56 -10.72
N ARG A 197 -5.25 1.25 -9.89
CA ARG A 197 -6.65 1.04 -10.30
C ARG A 197 -7.24 2.20 -11.11
N MET A 198 -6.77 3.44 -10.91
CA MET A 198 -7.31 4.60 -11.62
C MET A 198 -6.70 4.82 -13.01
N LEU A 199 -5.54 4.21 -13.28
CA LEU A 199 -4.82 4.39 -14.53
C LEU A 199 -5.55 3.67 -15.67
N THR A 200 -5.36 4.13 -16.89
CA THR A 200 -5.92 3.49 -18.08
C THR A 200 -4.82 3.05 -19.03
N ALA A 201 -5.00 1.91 -19.71
CA ALA A 201 -4.07 1.47 -20.75
C ALA A 201 -4.37 2.15 -22.10
N ARG A 202 -5.61 2.56 -22.33
CA ARG A 202 -6.04 3.15 -23.62
C ARG A 202 -5.45 4.54 -23.86
N ASP A 203 -5.38 5.37 -22.83
CA ASP A 203 -4.89 6.75 -22.90
C ASP A 203 -3.90 7.04 -21.74
N PRO A 204 -2.64 6.57 -21.87
CA PRO A 204 -1.67 6.63 -20.79
C PRO A 204 -1.23 8.05 -20.45
N ASP A 205 -1.27 9.00 -21.39
CA ASP A 205 -0.81 10.38 -21.12
C ASP A 205 -1.76 11.10 -20.17
N THR A 206 -3.07 10.85 -20.27
CA THR A 206 -4.06 11.37 -19.31
C THR A 206 -3.80 10.85 -17.89
N ASN A 207 -3.10 9.71 -17.72
CA ASN A 207 -2.70 9.26 -16.39
C ASN A 207 -1.71 10.21 -15.70
N ILE A 208 -0.96 11.04 -16.44
CA ILE A 208 -0.11 12.08 -15.85
C ILE A 208 -0.96 13.04 -15.02
N LEU A 209 -2.13 13.44 -15.54
CA LEU A 209 -3.06 14.34 -14.85
C LEU A 209 -3.72 13.67 -13.64
N ARG A 210 -4.11 12.40 -13.77
CA ARG A 210 -4.65 11.60 -12.65
C ARG A 210 -3.64 11.52 -11.51
N ASN A 211 -2.39 11.21 -11.83
CA ASN A 211 -1.30 11.12 -10.88
C ASN A 211 -0.97 12.46 -10.23
N ALA A 212 -0.99 13.56 -10.99
CA ALA A 212 -0.78 14.90 -10.42
C ALA A 212 -1.86 15.23 -9.36
N MET A 213 -3.13 14.94 -9.64
CA MET A 213 -4.23 15.15 -8.69
C MET A 213 -4.13 14.25 -7.45
N ALA A 214 -3.79 12.97 -7.64
CA ALA A 214 -3.59 12.04 -6.53
C ALA A 214 -2.40 12.47 -5.66
N CYS A 215 -1.27 12.82 -6.27
CA CYS A 215 -0.08 13.31 -5.58
C CYS A 215 -0.37 14.61 -4.81
N PHE A 216 -1.07 15.56 -5.44
CA PHE A 216 -1.50 16.78 -4.77
C PHE A 216 -2.37 16.48 -3.54
N SER A 217 -3.30 15.53 -3.66
CA SER A 217 -4.17 15.11 -2.54
C SER A 217 -3.37 14.48 -1.39
N ALA A 218 -2.40 13.61 -1.71
CA ALA A 218 -1.51 13.01 -0.71
C ALA A 218 -0.64 14.06 0.01
N MET A 219 -0.07 15.02 -0.73
CA MET A 219 0.70 16.12 -0.15
C MET A 219 -0.18 17.00 0.74
N ARG A 220 -1.39 17.35 0.27
CA ARG A 220 -2.36 18.16 1.00
C ARG A 220 -2.81 17.50 2.32
N ALA A 221 -2.88 16.17 2.32
CA ALA A 221 -3.28 15.37 3.45
C ALA A 221 -2.13 15.05 4.43
N GLY A 222 -0.90 15.50 4.11
CA GLY A 222 0.27 15.28 4.94
C GLY A 222 0.72 13.82 4.97
N ALA A 223 0.84 13.18 3.81
CA ALA A 223 1.52 11.89 3.68
C ALA A 223 3.01 12.04 4.04
N ASP A 224 3.58 11.05 4.75
CA ASP A 224 4.98 11.07 5.18
C ASP A 224 5.92 10.74 4.01
N THR A 225 5.51 9.82 3.13
CA THR A 225 6.21 9.51 1.89
C THR A 225 5.21 9.32 0.76
N ILE A 226 5.61 9.62 -0.48
CA ILE A 226 4.74 9.52 -1.66
C ILE A 226 5.46 8.80 -2.80
N SER A 227 4.81 7.77 -3.35
CA SER A 227 5.19 7.10 -4.61
C SER A 227 4.18 7.44 -5.70
N VAL A 228 4.66 7.93 -6.84
CA VAL A 228 3.85 8.13 -8.04
C VAL A 228 4.11 6.98 -9.02
N ILE A 229 3.08 6.21 -9.35
CA ILE A 229 3.15 5.15 -10.36
C ILE A 229 3.32 5.79 -11.74
N PRO A 230 4.27 5.35 -12.57
CA PRO A 230 4.43 5.91 -13.91
C PRO A 230 3.17 5.77 -14.78
N HIS A 231 2.86 6.81 -15.54
CA HIS A 231 1.64 6.93 -16.34
C HIS A 231 1.46 5.81 -17.39
N THR A 232 2.57 5.19 -17.82
CA THR A 232 2.59 4.06 -18.77
C THR A 232 2.56 2.69 -18.11
N GLN A 233 2.55 2.58 -16.77
CA GLN A 233 2.57 1.30 -16.04
C GLN A 233 1.50 0.29 -16.52
N PRO A 234 0.26 0.71 -16.87
CA PRO A 234 -0.74 -0.19 -17.46
C PRO A 234 -0.31 -0.92 -18.74
N ARG A 235 0.67 -0.39 -19.48
CA ARG A 235 1.20 -0.96 -20.73
C ARG A 235 2.48 -1.79 -20.53
N GLY A 236 2.92 -1.98 -19.30
CA GLY A 236 4.11 -2.74 -18.96
C GLY A 236 5.20 -1.90 -18.28
N LEU A 237 6.45 -2.36 -18.36
CA LEU A 237 7.58 -1.74 -17.65
C LEU A 237 7.80 -0.31 -18.17
N PRO A 238 7.64 0.73 -17.32
CA PRO A 238 7.81 2.12 -17.74
C PRO A 238 9.23 2.39 -18.23
N ASP A 239 9.40 3.26 -19.22
CA ASP A 239 10.71 3.69 -19.70
C ASP A 239 11.33 4.79 -18.80
N ALA A 240 12.48 5.32 -19.21
CA ALA A 240 13.16 6.37 -18.45
C ALA A 240 12.38 7.69 -18.41
N GLN A 241 11.64 8.02 -19.47
CA GLN A 241 10.84 9.25 -19.55
C GLN A 241 9.62 9.16 -18.64
N ALA A 242 8.89 8.05 -18.65
CA ALA A 242 7.76 7.80 -17.78
C ALA A 242 8.15 7.82 -16.29
N ARG A 243 9.27 7.19 -15.93
CA ARG A 243 9.82 7.26 -14.57
C ARG A 243 10.26 8.67 -14.19
N ARG A 244 10.87 9.43 -15.12
CA ARG A 244 11.26 10.83 -14.89
C ARG A 244 10.04 11.71 -14.61
N ILE A 245 8.95 11.55 -15.38
CA ILE A 245 7.71 12.30 -15.16
C ILE A 245 7.14 11.99 -13.78
N ALA A 246 7.01 10.70 -13.42
CA ALA A 246 6.51 10.29 -12.11
C ALA A 246 7.33 10.87 -10.95
N ARG A 247 8.67 10.83 -11.03
CA ARG A 247 9.56 11.45 -10.04
C ARG A 247 9.41 12.97 -9.99
N ASN A 248 9.29 13.63 -11.14
CA ASN A 248 9.20 15.09 -11.21
C ASN A 248 7.85 15.62 -10.72
N THR A 249 6.77 14.84 -10.75
CA THR A 249 5.44 15.28 -10.27
C THR A 249 5.46 15.84 -8.84
N PRO A 250 5.91 15.10 -7.80
CA PRO A 250 5.97 15.65 -6.44
C PRO A 250 6.99 16.79 -6.32
N VAL A 251 8.11 16.74 -7.05
CA VAL A 251 9.13 17.81 -7.05
C VAL A 251 8.56 19.11 -7.60
N MET A 252 7.85 19.06 -8.72
CA MET A 252 7.20 20.21 -9.34
C MET A 252 6.11 20.79 -8.43
N LEU A 253 5.25 19.94 -7.86
CA LEU A 253 4.23 20.39 -6.91
C LEU A 253 4.85 21.08 -5.69
N GLN A 254 5.96 20.55 -5.17
CA GLN A 254 6.66 21.13 -4.02
C GLN A 254 7.36 22.45 -4.37
N GLN A 255 8.15 22.48 -5.45
CA GLN A 255 9.08 23.57 -5.77
C GLN A 255 8.44 24.69 -6.59
N GLU A 256 7.51 24.36 -7.48
CA GLU A 256 6.83 25.33 -8.37
C GLU A 256 5.39 25.57 -7.92
N GLY A 257 4.69 24.51 -7.52
CA GLY A 257 3.30 24.58 -7.02
C GLY A 257 3.19 25.17 -5.62
N ASN A 258 4.31 25.39 -4.92
CA ASN A 258 4.36 25.82 -3.52
C ASN A 258 3.48 24.96 -2.59
N VAL A 259 3.33 23.67 -2.93
CA VAL A 259 2.65 22.68 -2.10
C VAL A 259 3.68 22.14 -1.10
N TYR A 260 4.24 23.03 -0.28
CA TYR A 260 5.09 22.66 0.85
C TYR A 260 4.32 22.97 2.12
N LEU A 261 3.70 21.95 2.70
CA LEU A 261 2.77 22.15 3.80
C LEU A 261 3.18 21.19 4.93
N PRO A 262 3.71 21.73 6.05
CA PRO A 262 3.88 20.94 7.26
C PRO A 262 2.59 20.18 7.59
N ALA A 263 2.70 18.99 8.17
CA ALA A 263 1.53 18.23 8.62
C ALA A 263 0.61 19.13 9.47
N GLY A 264 -0.67 19.23 9.09
CA GLY A 264 -1.65 20.08 9.78
C GLY A 264 -1.70 21.56 9.35
N ALA A 265 -0.87 22.00 8.40
CA ALA A 265 -0.81 23.41 7.97
C ALA A 265 -2.05 23.90 7.21
N LEU A 266 -2.99 23.01 6.89
CA LEU A 266 -4.15 23.38 6.11
C LEU A 266 -5.43 22.91 6.74
N THR A 267 -6.31 23.86 6.97
CA THR A 267 -7.71 23.60 7.23
C THR A 267 -8.31 22.91 6.00
N THR A 268 -8.81 21.70 6.21
CA THR A 268 -9.75 21.01 5.34
C THR A 268 -11.11 21.70 5.40
N SER A 269 -11.91 21.58 4.34
CA SER A 269 -13.28 22.10 4.39
C SER A 269 -14.12 21.26 5.36
N SER A 270 -15.17 21.88 5.93
CA SER A 270 -16.14 21.17 6.79
C SER A 270 -16.73 19.92 6.11
N ASP A 271 -16.88 19.96 4.79
CA ASP A 271 -17.38 18.82 4.00
C ASP A 271 -16.39 17.65 3.97
N ILE A 272 -15.08 17.93 3.82
CA ILE A 272 -14.04 16.89 3.84
C ILE A 272 -13.92 16.28 5.23
N GLU A 273 -14.03 17.07 6.30
CA GLU A 273 -14.04 16.55 7.68
C GLU A 273 -15.27 15.70 7.97
N THR A 274 -16.45 16.12 7.51
CA THR A 274 -17.67 15.32 7.62
C THR A 274 -17.53 14.00 6.86
N LEU A 275 -16.96 14.05 5.64
CA LEU A 275 -16.66 12.86 4.86
C LEU A 275 -15.68 11.94 5.59
N ALA A 276 -14.61 12.48 6.18
CA ALA A 276 -13.64 11.73 6.95
C ALA A 276 -14.27 11.04 8.17
N GLY A 277 -15.12 11.76 8.92
CA GLY A 277 -15.86 11.20 10.05
C GLY A 277 -16.78 10.05 9.65
N SER A 278 -17.55 10.20 8.57
CA SER A 278 -18.43 9.12 8.08
C SER A 278 -17.64 7.91 7.57
N MET A 279 -16.50 8.16 6.89
CA MET A 279 -15.60 7.12 6.41
C MET A 279 -14.95 6.35 7.55
N ALA A 280 -14.50 7.05 8.61
CA ALA A 280 -13.96 6.43 9.81
C ALA A 280 -15.01 5.57 10.53
N ALA A 281 -16.25 6.04 10.64
CA ALA A 281 -17.32 5.25 11.26
C ALA A 281 -17.59 3.95 10.49
N ALA A 282 -17.68 4.02 9.16
CA ALA A 282 -17.91 2.84 8.32
C ALA A 282 -16.71 1.88 8.32
N ALA A 283 -15.49 2.40 8.28
CA ALA A 283 -14.26 1.61 8.39
C ALA A 283 -14.14 0.91 9.75
N TRP A 284 -14.56 1.59 10.83
CA TRP A 284 -14.61 0.98 12.16
C TRP A 284 -15.58 -0.21 12.20
N SER A 285 -16.76 -0.07 11.58
CA SER A 285 -17.70 -1.19 11.48
C SER A 285 -17.15 -2.37 10.65
N GLU A 286 -16.40 -2.11 9.58
CA GLU A 286 -15.74 -3.19 8.82
C GLU A 286 -14.64 -3.87 9.66
N TYR A 287 -13.84 -3.08 10.39
CA TYR A 287 -12.86 -3.60 11.35
C TYR A 287 -13.52 -4.49 12.41
N GLU A 288 -14.63 -4.07 13.02
CA GLU A 288 -15.35 -4.86 14.02
C GLU A 288 -15.86 -6.20 13.46
N ARG A 289 -16.32 -6.22 12.20
CA ARG A 289 -16.72 -7.47 11.53
C ARG A 289 -15.52 -8.40 11.37
N ILE A 290 -14.39 -7.89 10.90
CA ILE A 290 -13.16 -8.68 10.71
C ILE A 290 -12.68 -9.25 12.06
N GLU A 291 -12.76 -8.48 13.14
CA GLU A 291 -12.41 -8.96 14.47
C GLU A 291 -13.36 -10.05 14.97
N ALA A 292 -14.66 -9.91 14.73
CA ALA A 292 -15.65 -10.96 15.03
C ALA A 292 -15.44 -12.24 14.22
N GLU A 293 -14.77 -12.15 13.06
CA GLU A 293 -14.40 -13.27 12.20
C GLU A 293 -13.09 -13.96 12.63
N GLY A 294 -12.47 -13.53 13.73
CA GLY A 294 -11.20 -14.07 14.23
C GLY A 294 -9.96 -13.31 13.77
N GLY A 295 -10.13 -12.10 13.22
CA GLY A 295 -9.06 -11.23 12.76
C GLY A 295 -8.78 -11.36 11.26
N VAL A 296 -7.95 -10.45 10.72
CA VAL A 296 -7.79 -10.27 9.27
C VAL A 296 -7.27 -11.54 8.56
N LEU A 297 -6.30 -12.24 9.12
CA LEU A 297 -5.73 -13.44 8.50
C LEU A 297 -6.74 -14.58 8.40
N ARG A 298 -7.58 -14.74 9.43
CA ARG A 298 -8.64 -15.76 9.43
C ARG A 298 -9.76 -15.38 8.46
N SER A 299 -10.15 -14.11 8.45
CA SER A 299 -11.17 -13.61 7.52
C SER A 299 -10.76 -13.78 6.04
N VAL A 300 -9.48 -13.56 5.73
CA VAL A 300 -8.89 -13.82 4.41
C VAL A 300 -8.84 -15.32 4.10
N LEU A 301 -8.45 -16.17 5.07
CA LEU A 301 -8.43 -17.62 4.90
C LEU A 301 -9.83 -18.17 4.57
N ASP A 302 -10.85 -17.67 5.27
CA ASP A 302 -12.24 -18.08 5.11
C ASP A 302 -12.93 -17.42 3.89
N GLY A 303 -12.22 -16.56 3.13
CA GLY A 303 -12.73 -15.92 1.92
C GLY A 303 -13.71 -14.75 2.15
N LYS A 304 -13.91 -14.33 3.40
CA LYS A 304 -14.95 -13.34 3.75
C LYS A 304 -14.58 -11.92 3.30
N VAL A 305 -13.32 -11.52 3.47
CA VAL A 305 -12.81 -10.24 2.94
C VAL A 305 -12.92 -10.22 1.42
N GLN A 306 -12.54 -11.32 0.74
CA GLN A 306 -12.60 -11.44 -0.71
C GLN A 306 -14.03 -11.31 -1.23
N GLN A 307 -14.98 -11.99 -0.59
CA GLN A 307 -16.40 -11.89 -0.93
C GLN A 307 -16.89 -10.44 -0.84
N ARG A 308 -16.65 -9.74 0.29
CA ARG A 308 -17.10 -8.35 0.47
C ARG A 308 -16.45 -7.37 -0.52
N ILE A 309 -15.18 -7.60 -0.88
CA ILE A 309 -14.50 -6.82 -1.91
C ILE A 309 -15.08 -7.10 -3.29
N SER A 310 -15.39 -8.36 -3.61
CA SER A 310 -16.01 -8.75 -4.87
C SER A 310 -17.39 -8.11 -5.05
N GLU A 311 -18.22 -8.09 -4.00
CA GLU A 311 -19.53 -7.42 -4.00
C GLU A 311 -19.42 -5.90 -4.23
N ALA A 312 -18.44 -5.25 -3.56
CA ALA A 312 -18.15 -3.84 -3.76
C ALA A 312 -17.65 -3.54 -5.18
N ARG A 313 -16.77 -4.42 -5.70
CA ARG A 313 -16.24 -4.34 -7.07
C ARG A 313 -17.36 -4.45 -8.09
N GLU A 314 -18.25 -5.44 -7.98
CA GLU A 314 -19.35 -5.61 -8.94
C GLU A 314 -20.34 -4.43 -8.89
N THR A 315 -20.58 -3.89 -7.69
CA THR A 315 -21.37 -2.66 -7.53
C THR A 315 -20.72 -1.48 -8.27
N ALA A 316 -19.39 -1.34 -8.18
CA ALA A 316 -18.65 -0.31 -8.89
C ALA A 316 -18.66 -0.56 -10.42
N ALA A 317 -18.43 -1.79 -10.86
CA ALA A 317 -18.46 -2.19 -12.26
C ALA A 317 -19.83 -1.93 -12.90
N THR A 318 -20.91 -2.31 -12.23
CA THR A 318 -22.28 -2.01 -12.67
C THR A 318 -22.53 -0.50 -12.82
N ARG A 319 -21.99 0.33 -11.92
CA ARG A 319 -22.08 1.81 -12.04
C ARG A 319 -21.26 2.33 -13.21
N LEU A 320 -20.05 1.81 -13.41
CA LEU A 320 -19.16 2.18 -14.51
C LEU A 320 -19.78 1.84 -15.87
N ARG A 321 -20.38 0.65 -16.02
CA ARG A 321 -21.12 0.23 -17.23
C ARG A 321 -22.32 1.14 -17.51
N LYS A 322 -22.92 1.75 -16.47
CA LYS A 322 -23.95 2.80 -16.59
C LYS A 322 -23.36 4.20 -16.87
N GLY A 323 -22.06 4.30 -17.16
CA GLY A 323 -21.36 5.53 -17.49
C GLY A 323 -20.97 6.42 -16.29
N LYS A 324 -20.92 5.86 -15.05
CA LYS A 324 -20.66 6.64 -13.83
C LYS A 324 -19.63 5.98 -12.89
N PRO A 325 -18.54 6.67 -12.51
CA PRO A 325 -18.07 7.94 -13.05
C PRO A 325 -17.54 7.80 -14.49
N PRO A 326 -17.46 8.90 -15.27
CA PRO A 326 -16.79 8.87 -16.56
C PRO A 326 -15.28 8.64 -16.41
N ILE A 327 -14.69 7.96 -17.38
CA ILE A 327 -13.24 7.75 -17.49
C ILE A 327 -12.79 8.47 -18.76
N ILE A 328 -12.09 9.59 -18.59
CA ILE A 328 -11.55 10.39 -19.70
C ILE A 328 -10.51 9.58 -20.48
N GLY A 329 -10.59 9.58 -21.80
CA GLY A 329 -9.75 8.76 -22.68
C GLY A 329 -10.26 7.32 -22.86
N THR A 330 -11.27 6.89 -22.09
CA THR A 330 -11.85 5.54 -22.18
C THR A 330 -13.36 5.58 -22.48
N THR A 331 -14.19 6.01 -21.53
CA THR A 331 -15.66 6.08 -21.71
C THR A 331 -16.14 7.45 -22.17
N ARG A 332 -15.33 8.50 -21.96
CA ARG A 332 -15.56 9.84 -22.49
C ARG A 332 -14.32 10.33 -23.22
N TYR A 333 -14.53 10.95 -24.38
CA TYR A 333 -13.46 11.40 -25.27
C TYR A 333 -12.44 10.26 -25.56
N PRO A 334 -12.89 9.10 -26.04
CA PRO A 334 -11.98 8.00 -26.35
C PRO A 334 -10.98 8.45 -27.41
N THR A 335 -9.70 8.13 -27.19
CA THR A 335 -8.69 8.29 -28.23
C THR A 335 -8.90 7.21 -29.31
N GLY A 336 -8.54 7.51 -30.57
CA GLY A 336 -8.55 6.52 -31.66
C GLY A 336 -7.53 5.38 -31.46
N GLU A 337 -7.29 4.57 -32.49
CA GLU A 337 -6.26 3.51 -32.44
C GLU A 337 -4.91 4.09 -32.00
N GLN A 338 -4.38 3.56 -30.91
CA GLN A 338 -3.08 3.93 -30.38
C GLN A 338 -2.04 2.87 -30.75
N PRO A 339 -0.79 3.28 -31.05
CA PRO A 339 0.28 2.35 -31.40
C PRO A 339 0.57 1.38 -30.25
N ASP A 340 1.00 0.17 -30.63
CA ASP A 340 1.36 -0.92 -29.73
C ASP A 340 2.28 -0.48 -28.59
N ALA A 341 2.19 -1.19 -27.46
CA ALA A 341 3.11 -1.00 -26.34
C ALA A 341 4.56 -0.98 -26.84
N THR A 342 5.31 0.07 -26.48
CA THR A 342 6.68 0.31 -26.97
C THR A 342 7.69 -0.73 -26.49
N ARG A 343 7.28 -1.66 -25.63
CA ARG A 343 8.09 -2.78 -25.18
C ARG A 343 7.20 -3.98 -24.91
N PRO A 344 7.59 -5.21 -25.31
CA PRO A 344 6.87 -6.41 -24.88
C PRO A 344 6.80 -6.43 -23.35
N PRO A 345 5.68 -6.90 -22.77
CA PRO A 345 5.58 -7.07 -21.32
C PRO A 345 6.77 -7.91 -20.86
N ALA A 346 7.53 -7.43 -19.88
CA ALA A 346 8.58 -8.26 -19.29
C ALA A 346 7.92 -9.55 -18.80
N GLN A 347 8.63 -10.68 -18.92
CA GLN A 347 8.16 -11.93 -18.33
C GLN A 347 7.87 -11.68 -16.85
N ILE A 348 6.60 -11.76 -16.49
CA ILE A 348 6.17 -11.72 -15.11
C ILE A 348 6.54 -13.08 -14.55
N ASP A 349 7.60 -13.15 -13.77
CA ASP A 349 7.86 -14.33 -12.95
C ASP A 349 6.67 -14.51 -12.01
N THR A 350 5.97 -15.61 -12.19
CA THR A 350 4.85 -15.97 -11.33
C THR A 350 5.39 -16.26 -9.93
N ALA A 351 4.65 -15.81 -8.92
CA ALA A 351 4.99 -16.11 -7.53
C ALA A 351 5.24 -17.62 -7.37
N PRO A 352 6.30 -18.06 -6.67
CA PRO A 352 6.67 -19.48 -6.58
C PRO A 352 5.50 -20.36 -6.12
N ALA A 353 5.41 -21.56 -6.68
CA ALA A 353 4.27 -22.47 -6.55
C ALA A 353 4.09 -23.04 -5.12
N GLU A 354 5.08 -22.90 -4.24
CA GLU A 354 5.05 -23.46 -2.89
C GLU A 354 4.17 -22.63 -1.95
N GLY A 355 3.16 -23.28 -1.35
CA GLY A 355 2.28 -22.73 -0.32
C GLY A 355 1.78 -23.84 0.60
N THR A 356 1.60 -23.53 1.88
CA THR A 356 1.04 -24.46 2.88
C THR A 356 -0.45 -24.21 3.10
N ILE A 357 -0.88 -22.94 3.06
CA ILE A 357 -2.29 -22.56 3.12
C ILE A 357 -2.63 -21.61 1.97
N PHE A 358 -3.89 -21.67 1.53
CA PHE A 358 -4.37 -21.00 0.32
C PHE A 358 -5.66 -20.23 0.61
N CYS A 359 -5.86 -19.14 -0.13
CA CYS A 359 -7.12 -18.40 -0.19
C CYS A 359 -7.40 -17.97 -1.62
N GLU A 360 -8.61 -17.47 -1.88
CA GLU A 360 -8.88 -16.77 -3.15
C GLU A 360 -7.93 -15.58 -3.28
N GLN A 361 -7.21 -15.52 -4.41
CA GLN A 361 -6.30 -14.43 -4.71
C GLN A 361 -7.11 -13.20 -5.13
N LEU A 362 -6.88 -12.08 -4.45
CA LEU A 362 -7.43 -10.80 -4.87
C LEU A 362 -6.79 -10.35 -6.19
N PRO A 363 -7.59 -10.01 -7.22
CA PRO A 363 -7.07 -9.58 -8.49
C PRO A 363 -6.53 -8.15 -8.42
N ILE A 364 -5.68 -7.77 -9.37
CA ILE A 364 -5.27 -6.38 -9.58
C ILE A 364 -6.04 -5.88 -10.79
N LEU A 365 -7.01 -4.99 -10.59
CA LEU A 365 -7.91 -4.54 -11.64
C LEU A 365 -7.91 -3.01 -11.75
N ARG A 366 -7.94 -2.52 -12.98
CA ARG A 366 -8.18 -1.10 -13.28
C ARG A 366 -9.65 -0.84 -13.56
N LEU A 367 -10.08 0.40 -13.34
CA LEU A 367 -11.48 0.80 -13.61
C LEU A 367 -11.85 0.63 -15.09
N ASP A 368 -10.88 0.76 -16.01
CA ASP A 368 -11.13 0.56 -17.44
C ASP A 368 -11.30 -0.92 -17.80
N GLU A 369 -10.65 -1.84 -17.08
CA GLU A 369 -10.79 -3.30 -17.29
C GLU A 369 -12.14 -3.83 -16.81
N MET A 370 -12.71 -3.24 -15.74
CA MET A 370 -14.04 -3.60 -15.21
C MET A 370 -15.20 -3.35 -16.20
N LEU A 371 -14.95 -2.57 -17.26
CA LEU A 371 -15.92 -2.34 -18.33
C LEU A 371 -16.03 -3.55 -19.27
N ASP A 372 -14.94 -4.29 -19.46
CA ASP A 372 -14.79 -5.31 -20.48
C ASP A 372 -15.18 -6.72 -19.95
N GLU A 373 -15.24 -6.92 -18.62
CA GLU A 373 -15.57 -8.21 -17.94
C GLU A 373 -17.04 -8.69 -18.12
N ALA A 374 -17.81 -8.16 -19.06
CA ALA A 374 -19.23 -8.51 -19.27
C ALA A 374 -19.53 -9.12 -20.65
N ALA A 375 -18.57 -9.84 -21.25
CA ALA A 375 -18.79 -10.60 -22.49
C ALA A 375 -18.83 -12.12 -22.24
#